data_AF-Q0JCA2-F1
#
_entry.id   AF-Q0JCA2-F1
#
_cell.length_a   1.000
_cell.length_b   1.000
_cell.length_c   1.000
_cell.angle_alpha   90.00
_cell.angle_beta   90.00
_cell.angle_gamma   90.00
#
_symmetry.space_group_name_H-M   'P 1'
#
loop_
_entity.id
_entity.type
_entity.pdbx_description
1 polymer ?
#
loop_
_entity_poly.entity_id
_entity_poly.type
_entity_poly.pdbx_seq_one_letter_code
_entity_poly.pdbx_strand_id
1 'polypeptide(L)'
;TCDVAFCAGELKTVVSIVTGLEPREQRLLFRGKEREDSDHLHMVGVRDKDKVLLLEDPALKDMKLRAALAARATVQSPYQPFIQV
;
A
#
# COMPACT_ATOMS: atom_id res chain seq x y z
N THR A 1 31.74 -3.70 0.90
CA THR A 1 30.95 -2.79 1.75
C THR A 1 29.56 -2.74 1.18
N CYS A 2 28.65 -3.57 1.69
CA CYS A 2 27.24 -3.40 1.40
C CYS A 2 26.82 -2.16 2.19
N ASP A 3 26.99 -0.98 1.59
CA ASP A 3 26.31 0.20 2.12
C ASP A 3 24.83 -0.18 2.22
N VAL A 4 24.26 0.00 3.41
CA VAL A 4 22.88 -0.33 3.75
C VAL A 4 21.98 0.60 2.94
N ALA A 5 21.79 0.25 1.68
CA ALA A 5 21.16 1.10 0.70
C ALA A 5 19.64 1.01 0.89
N PHE A 6 19.12 1.88 1.74
CA PHE A 6 17.70 1.96 2.05
C PHE A 6 16.85 2.08 0.77
N CYS A 7 15.96 1.10 0.57
CA CYS A 7 15.09 1.01 -0.59
C CYS A 7 13.75 1.70 -0.34
N ALA A 8 13.08 2.10 -1.42
CA ALA A 8 11.74 2.69 -1.32
C ALA A 8 10.73 1.72 -0.67
N GLY A 9 10.87 0.40 -0.86
CA GLY A 9 10.02 -0.60 -0.19
C GLY A 9 10.18 -0.62 1.33
N GLU A 10 11.41 -0.45 1.83
CA GLU A 10 11.67 -0.34 3.28
C GLU A 10 11.06 0.95 3.83
N LEU A 11 11.15 2.06 3.08
CA LEU A 11 10.48 3.32 3.43
C LEU A 11 8.97 3.14 3.53
N LYS A 12 8.34 2.48 2.56
CA LYS A 12 6.89 2.22 2.59
C LYS A 12 6.47 1.40 3.81
N THR A 13 7.32 0.47 4.23
CA THR A 13 7.08 -0.35 5.44
C THR A 13 7.15 0.48 6.71
N VAL A 14 8.07 1.43 6.82
CA VAL A 14 8.13 2.33 7.98
C VAL A 14 6.94 3.31 7.96
N VAL A 15 6.62 3.84 6.78
CA VAL A 15 5.52 4.80 6.58
C VAL A 15 4.15 4.15 6.81
N SER A 16 3.99 2.86 6.52
CA SER A 16 2.73 2.14 6.78
C SER A 16 2.37 2.09 8.26
N ILE A 17 3.37 2.00 9.15
CA ILE A 17 3.16 2.00 10.60
C ILE A 17 2.63 3.35 11.07
N VAL A 18 3.10 4.44 10.47
CA VAL A 18 2.74 5.81 10.88
C VAL A 18 1.43 6.26 10.23
N THR A 19 1.19 5.90 8.97
CA THR A 19 0.00 6.35 8.20
C THR A 19 -1.15 5.36 8.24
N GLY A 20 -0.90 4.09 8.56
CA GLY A 20 -1.89 3.00 8.48
C GLY A 20 -2.19 2.54 7.06
N LEU A 21 -1.53 3.10 6.03
CA LEU A 21 -1.69 2.68 4.64
C LEU A 21 -0.84 1.46 4.34
N GLU A 22 -1.37 0.47 3.63
CA GLU A 22 -0.54 -0.67 3.24
C GLU A 22 0.52 -0.25 2.22
N PRO A 23 1.71 -0.89 2.19
CA PRO A 23 2.77 -0.56 1.22
C PRO A 23 2.31 -0.57 -0.24
N ARG A 24 1.30 -1.39 -0.58
CA ARG A 24 0.73 -1.46 -1.93
C ARG A 24 -0.08 -0.22 -2.30
N GLU A 25 -0.72 0.41 -1.32
CA GLU A 25 -1.52 1.63 -1.50
C GLU A 25 -0.65 2.89 -1.56
N GLN A 26 0.64 2.76 -1.28
CA GLN A 26 1.57 3.85 -1.15
C GLN A 26 2.34 4.08 -2.46
N ARG A 27 2.09 5.24 -3.08
CA ARG A 27 2.84 5.74 -4.24
C ARG A 27 3.83 6.79 -3.77
N LEU A 28 5.12 6.43 -3.75
CA LEU A 28 6.19 7.34 -3.37
C LEU A 28 6.66 8.14 -4.58
N LEU A 29 6.68 9.46 -4.45
CA LEU A 29 7.18 10.37 -5.47
C LEU A 29 8.35 11.18 -4.93
N PHE A 30 9.43 11.19 -5.71
CA PHE A 30 10.57 12.08 -5.50
C PHE A 30 10.81 12.92 -6.74
N ARG A 31 10.78 14.25 -6.57
CA ARG A 31 10.88 15.23 -7.68
C ARG A 31 9.86 14.97 -8.80
N GLY A 32 8.63 14.61 -8.43
CA GLY A 32 7.53 14.35 -9.37
C GLY A 32 7.63 13.01 -10.13
N LYS A 33 8.61 12.16 -9.80
CA LYS A 33 8.72 10.80 -10.37
C LYS A 33 8.35 9.75 -9.33
N GLU A 34 7.47 8.85 -9.73
CA GLU A 34 7.08 7.68 -8.94
C GLU A 34 8.24 6.69 -8.80
N ARG A 35 8.30 6.03 -7.64
CA ARG A 35 9.37 5.09 -7.26
C ARG A 35 8.81 3.73 -6.91
N GLU A 36 9.50 2.72 -7.41
CA GLU A 36 9.18 1.32 -7.17
C GLU A 36 9.93 0.80 -5.95
N ASP A 37 9.47 -0.29 -5.35
CA ASP A 37 10.02 -0.81 -4.08
C ASP A 37 11.50 -1.18 -4.16
N SER A 38 11.95 -1.56 -5.37
CA SER A 38 13.33 -1.92 -5.70
C SER A 38 14.26 -0.69 -5.87
N ASP A 39 13.70 0.52 -5.94
CA ASP A 39 14.50 1.73 -6.13
C ASP A 39 15.25 2.08 -4.84
N HIS A 40 16.58 2.14 -4.94
CA HIS A 40 17.40 2.61 -3.83
C HIS A 40 17.38 4.15 -3.76
N LEU A 41 17.04 4.69 -2.59
CA LEU A 41 16.85 6.13 -2.41
C LEU A 41 18.11 6.96 -2.73
N HIS A 42 19.30 6.41 -2.43
CA HIS A 42 20.58 7.07 -2.71
C HIS A 42 20.85 7.20 -4.23
N MET A 43 20.49 6.19 -5.02
CA MET A 43 20.61 6.24 -6.50
C MET A 43 19.60 7.20 -7.11
N VAL A 44 18.41 7.31 -6.48
CA VAL A 44 17.39 8.28 -6.84
C VAL A 44 17.82 9.73 -6.53
N GLY A 45 18.86 9.90 -5.69
CA GLY A 45 19.38 11.20 -5.27
C GLY A 45 18.63 11.81 -4.08
N VAL A 46 17.93 10.99 -3.31
CA VAL A 46 17.38 11.39 -2.00
C VAL A 46 18.54 11.46 -1.00
N ARG A 47 18.64 12.58 -0.31
CA ARG A 47 19.61 12.79 0.77
C ARG A 47 18.91 13.10 2.07
N ASP A 48 19.69 13.23 3.13
CA ASP A 48 19.19 13.70 4.42
C ASP A 48 18.45 15.04 4.26
N LYS A 49 17.30 15.16 4.95
CA LYS A 49 16.38 16.31 4.93
C LYS A 49 15.63 16.60 3.63
N ASP A 50 15.81 15.80 2.59
CA ASP A 50 14.99 15.95 1.39
C ASP A 50 13.54 15.52 1.66
N LYS A 51 12.58 16.17 0.99
CA LYS A 51 11.16 15.85 1.11
C LYS A 51 10.77 14.82 0.05
N VAL A 52 10.12 13.75 0.48
CA VAL A 52 9.47 12.74 -0.38
C VAL A 52 7.96 12.90 -0.24
N LEU A 53 7.24 12.79 -1.35
CA LEU A 53 5.79 12.85 -1.35
C LEU A 53 5.22 11.42 -1.32
N LEU A 54 4.21 11.22 -0.49
CA LEU A 54 3.44 9.98 -0.43
C LEU A 54 2.03 10.26 -0.93
N LEU A 55 1.59 9.52 -1.95
CA LEU A 55 0.22 9.55 -2.45
C LEU A 55 -0.46 8.21 -2.18
N GLU A 56 -1.73 8.25 -1.79
CA GLU A 56 -2.57 7.07 -1.64
C GLU A 56 -3.15 6.69 -3.02
N ASP A 57 -3.08 5.41 -3.40
CA ASP A 57 -3.73 4.91 -4.60
C ASP A 57 -5.23 4.62 -4.35
N PRO A 58 -6.15 5.38 -4.96
CA PRO A 58 -7.59 5.18 -4.75
C PRO A 58 -8.09 3.82 -5.25
N ALA A 59 -7.42 3.21 -6.24
CA ALA A 59 -7.86 1.94 -6.81
C ALA A 59 -7.80 0.79 -5.80
N LEU A 60 -6.83 0.81 -4.89
CA LEU A 60 -6.65 -0.22 -3.87
C LEU A 60 -7.55 0.00 -2.64
N LYS A 61 -7.80 1.26 -2.28
CA LYS A 61 -8.75 1.63 -1.22
C LYS A 61 -10.16 1.11 -1.52
N ASP A 62 -10.62 1.29 -2.75
CA ASP A 62 -11.94 0.84 -3.20
C ASP A 62 -12.05 -0.68 -3.22
N MET A 63 -10.98 -1.39 -3.57
CA MET A 63 -10.94 -2.86 -3.55
C MET A 63 -11.10 -3.40 -2.13
N LYS A 64 -10.38 -2.85 -1.15
CA LYS A 64 -10.52 -3.26 0.26
C LYS A 64 -11.91 -2.98 0.80
N LEU A 65 -12.47 -1.80 0.50
CA LEU A 65 -13.82 -1.45 0.92
C LEU A 65 -14.85 -2.42 0.33
N ARG A 66 -14.77 -2.72 -0.97
CA ARG A 66 -15.67 -3.68 -1.63
C ARG A 66 -15.52 -5.08 -1.06
N ALA A 67 -14.29 -5.55 -0.82
CA ALA A 67 -14.02 -6.86 -0.22
C ALA A 67 -14.57 -6.94 1.21
N ALA A 68 -14.40 -5.89 2.02
CA ALA A 68 -14.94 -5.81 3.37
C ALA A 68 -16.47 -5.81 3.39
N LEU A 69 -17.10 -5.08 2.46
CA LEU A 69 -18.56 -5.08 2.30
C LEU A 69 -19.08 -6.45 1.85
N ALA A 70 -18.40 -7.10 0.91
CA ALA A 70 -18.73 -8.45 0.46
C ALA A 70 -18.61 -9.47 1.61
N ALA A 71 -17.55 -9.40 2.41
CA ALA A 71 -17.37 -10.25 3.58
C ALA A 71 -18.46 -10.03 4.65
N ARG A 72 -18.97 -8.80 4.80
CA ARG A 72 -20.11 -8.52 5.70
C ARG A 72 -21.43 -9.08 5.17
N ALA A 73 -21.61 -9.08 3.85
CA ALA A 73 -22.82 -9.63 3.22
C ALA A 73 -22.89 -11.16 3.33
N THR A 74 -21.74 -11.87 3.29
CA THR A 74 -21.73 -13.34 3.42
C THR A 74 -21.97 -13.83 4.85
N VAL A 75 -21.62 -13.03 5.86
CA VAL A 75 -21.89 -13.36 7.28
C VAL A 75 -23.38 -13.26 7.63
N GLN A 76 -24.21 -12.60 6.81
CA GLN A 76 -25.66 -12.45 7.04
C GLN A 76 -26.55 -13.53 6.39
N SER A 77 -26.01 -14.59 5.77
CA SER A 77 -26.86 -15.65 5.22
C SER A 77 -26.80 -16.95 6.04
N PRO A 78 -27.62 -17.09 7.10
CA PRO A 78 -27.84 -18.37 7.76
C PRO A 78 -28.89 -19.26 7.07
N TYR A 79 -29.45 -18.89 5.90
CA TYR A 79 -30.52 -19.65 5.27
C TYR A 79 -30.27 -19.92 3.79
N GLN A 80 -29.71 -21.10 3.50
CA GLN A 80 -29.98 -21.79 2.24
C GLN A 80 -31.20 -22.69 2.45
N PRO A 81 -32.36 -22.44 1.83
CA PRO A 81 -33.43 -23.43 1.80
C PRO A 81 -33.03 -24.54 0.82
N PHE A 82 -32.62 -25.68 1.35
CA PHE A 82 -32.48 -26.92 0.60
C PHE A 82 -33.83 -27.63 0.62
N ILE A 83 -34.72 -27.36 -0.34
CA ILE A 83 -35.63 -28.36 -0.93
C ILE A 83 -36.02 -27.86 -2.32
N GLN A 84 -35.76 -28.66 -3.36
CA GLN A 84 -36.60 -28.67 -4.54
C GLN A 84 -36.93 -30.13 -4.85
N VAL A 85 -38.23 -30.44 -4.76
CA VAL A 85 -38.88 -31.74 -5.04
C VAL A 85 -38.80 -32.05 -6.53
#